data_AF-A0A382VXR1-F1
#
_entry.id   AF-A0A382VXR1-F1
#
_cell.length_a   1.000
_cell.length_b   1.000
_cell.length_c   1.000
_cell.angle_alpha   90.00
_cell.angle_beta   90.00
_cell.angle_gamma   90.00
#
_symmetry.space_group_name_H-M   'P 1'
#
loop_
_entity.id
_entity.type
_entity.pdbx_description
1 polymer ?
#
loop_
_entity_poly.entity_id
_entity_poly.type
_entity_poly.pdbx_seq_one_letter_code
_entity_poly.pdbx_strand_id
1 'polypeptide(L)'
;DLAFERILNVPKRGLGKASLQAIHHLSRIKELSLFDAAHLIVETDELKSKGRSALRSLIQAFERWRNNLKVIPHAELASIILDESGYTEMWQYDKSPEAPGRLENLKELISGLEEFENLQGFLEHVSLVMENDANDAEEKITLMTLHAAKGLEFDTIFLPGWEEGLFPHQRSLDEEGIKGLEEERRLAYVGITRARKEARITFAANRRIYNNWQNALPSRFIDELPEEHVEVASELGIYGSQFQLLGASATADSVSSENSHTTSFVDDPTGFTRRRSGYTR
;
A
#
# COMPACT_ATOMS: atom_id res chain seq x y z
N ASP A 1 -16.62 14.10 19.86
CA ASP A 1 -17.43 14.99 18.99
C ASP A 1 -16.89 15.18 17.58
N LEU A 2 -15.69 15.75 17.39
CA LEU A 2 -15.15 16.01 16.05
C LEU A 2 -15.06 14.75 15.16
N ALA A 3 -14.59 13.62 15.72
CA ALA A 3 -14.52 12.36 14.99
C ALA A 3 -15.91 11.84 14.58
N PHE A 4 -16.90 11.97 15.47
CA PHE A 4 -18.28 11.56 15.20
C PHE A 4 -18.89 12.37 14.05
N GLU A 5 -18.71 13.69 14.06
CA GLU A 5 -19.20 14.58 13.01
C GLU A 5 -18.58 14.23 11.63
N ARG A 6 -17.28 13.93 11.59
CA ARG A 6 -16.57 13.53 10.36
C ARG A 6 -17.14 12.26 9.73
N ILE A 7 -17.49 11.26 10.53
CA ILE A 7 -17.92 9.94 10.03
C ILE A 7 -19.44 9.80 9.88
N LEU A 8 -20.23 10.69 10.50
CA LEU A 8 -21.69 10.57 10.60
C LEU A 8 -22.35 10.30 9.24
N ASN A 9 -21.94 11.03 8.21
CA ASN A 9 -22.51 10.94 6.86
C ASN A 9 -21.48 10.47 5.82
N VAL A 10 -20.46 9.72 6.25
CA VAL A 10 -19.51 9.04 5.37
C VAL A 10 -19.51 7.53 5.68
N PRO A 11 -20.01 6.67 4.77
CA PRO A 11 -20.69 6.97 3.50
C PRO A 11 -22.00 7.75 3.66
N LYS A 12 -22.56 8.23 2.55
CA LYS A 12 -23.79 9.05 2.56
C LYS A 12 -24.97 8.26 3.15
N ARG A 13 -25.43 8.67 4.34
CA ARG A 13 -26.57 8.08 5.08
C ARG A 13 -27.85 8.92 5.02
N GLY A 14 -27.83 10.03 4.28
CA GLY A 14 -28.95 10.98 4.23
C GLY A 14 -29.02 11.87 5.47
N LEU A 15 -27.94 11.96 6.25
CA LEU A 15 -27.78 12.85 7.40
C LEU A 15 -27.19 14.17 6.91
N GLY A 16 -28.05 15.03 6.38
CA GLY A 16 -27.67 16.35 5.87
C GLY A 16 -27.45 17.39 6.98
N LYS A 17 -27.18 18.63 6.56
CA LYS A 17 -26.92 19.78 7.46
C LYS A 17 -28.02 19.98 8.53
N ALA A 18 -29.29 19.79 8.16
CA ALA A 18 -30.41 19.95 9.10
C ALA A 18 -30.39 18.92 10.23
N SER A 19 -30.06 17.65 9.94
CA SER A 19 -29.95 16.60 10.96
C SER A 19 -28.80 16.90 11.93
N LEU A 20 -27.65 17.33 11.39
CA LEU A 20 -26.50 17.75 12.21
C LEU A 20 -26.85 18.94 13.11
N GLN A 21 -27.52 19.96 12.58
CA GLN A 21 -27.97 21.11 13.36
C GLN A 21 -28.91 20.73 14.50
N ALA A 22 -29.84 19.80 14.26
CA ALA A 22 -30.75 19.31 15.30
C ALA A 22 -29.98 18.57 16.42
N ILE A 23 -29.02 17.71 16.06
CA ILE A 23 -28.15 17.02 17.04
C ILE A 23 -27.34 18.05 17.86
N HIS A 24 -26.73 19.04 17.20
CA HIS A 24 -25.99 20.10 17.90
C HIS A 24 -26.88 20.93 18.84
N HIS A 25 -28.10 21.24 18.41
CA HIS A 25 -29.05 21.98 19.22
C HIS A 25 -29.41 21.20 20.50
N LEU A 26 -29.73 19.92 20.36
CA LEU A 26 -30.03 19.05 21.50
C LEU A 26 -28.82 18.86 22.43
N SER A 27 -27.63 18.66 21.86
CA SER A 27 -26.36 18.55 22.59
C SER A 27 -26.10 19.79 23.45
N ARG A 28 -26.33 21.00 22.91
CA ARG A 28 -26.17 22.26 23.66
C ARG A 28 -27.22 22.45 24.76
N ILE A 29 -28.48 22.12 24.50
CA ILE A 29 -29.56 22.29 25.48
C ILE A 29 -29.38 21.34 26.66
N LYS A 30 -29.00 20.09 26.39
CA LYS A 30 -28.88 19.05 27.41
C LYS A 30 -27.47 18.90 27.99
N GLU A 31 -26.50 19.69 27.49
CA GLU A 31 -25.09 19.61 27.86
C GLU A 31 -24.52 18.20 27.69
N LEU A 32 -24.85 17.56 26.56
CA LEU A 32 -24.46 16.19 26.23
C LEU A 32 -23.44 16.16 25.09
N SER A 33 -22.66 15.07 25.01
CA SER A 33 -21.83 14.81 23.84
C SER A 33 -22.69 14.68 22.57
N LEU A 34 -22.09 14.86 21.39
CA LEU A 34 -22.83 14.70 20.13
C LEU A 34 -23.36 13.27 19.96
N PHE A 35 -22.63 12.28 20.49
CA PHE A 35 -23.05 10.88 20.45
C PHE A 35 -24.28 10.65 21.33
N ASP A 36 -24.28 11.16 22.57
CA ASP A 36 -25.41 10.99 23.49
C ASP A 36 -26.64 11.77 23.01
N ALA A 37 -26.43 12.97 22.47
CA ALA A 37 -27.50 13.72 21.82
C ALA A 37 -28.07 12.97 20.61
N ALA A 38 -27.23 12.32 19.81
CA ALA A 38 -27.67 11.47 18.71
C ALA A 38 -28.50 10.27 19.21
N HIS A 39 -28.14 9.65 20.34
CA HIS A 39 -28.91 8.58 20.97
C HIS A 39 -30.28 9.05 21.46
N LEU A 40 -30.39 10.28 21.95
CA LEU A 40 -31.68 10.82 22.39
C LEU A 40 -32.57 11.24 21.20
N ILE A 41 -31.99 11.92 20.20
CA ILE A 41 -32.79 12.50 19.11
C ILE A 41 -33.44 11.43 18.23
N VAL A 42 -32.86 10.21 18.13
CA VAL A 42 -33.46 9.11 17.36
C VAL A 42 -34.76 8.58 17.97
N GLU A 43 -35.02 8.86 19.24
CA GLU A 43 -36.29 8.54 19.94
C GLU A 43 -37.32 9.67 19.83
N THR A 44 -36.98 10.78 19.15
CA THR A 44 -37.87 11.92 18.95
C THR A 44 -38.35 12.01 17.49
N ASP A 45 -39.29 12.93 17.23
CA ASP A 45 -39.77 13.24 15.89
C ASP A 45 -39.01 14.36 15.17
N GLU A 46 -37.92 14.88 15.74
CA GLU A 46 -37.16 16.01 15.20
C GLU A 46 -36.43 15.68 13.88
N LEU A 47 -36.09 14.42 13.65
CA LEU A 47 -35.45 13.95 12.43
C LEU A 47 -36.47 13.34 11.45
N LYS A 48 -36.27 13.56 10.15
CA LYS A 48 -37.04 12.86 9.10
C LYS A 48 -36.84 11.35 9.20
N SER A 49 -37.89 10.57 8.92
CA SER A 49 -37.92 9.09 9.04
C SER A 49 -36.67 8.39 8.48
N LYS A 50 -36.27 8.68 7.23
CA LYS A 50 -35.06 8.07 6.62
C LYS A 50 -33.77 8.38 7.39
N GLY A 51 -33.57 9.65 7.78
CA GLY A 51 -32.39 10.07 8.53
C GLY A 51 -32.38 9.49 9.95
N ARG A 52 -33.55 9.45 10.60
CA ARG A 52 -33.72 8.86 11.94
C ARG A 52 -33.39 7.37 11.96
N SER A 53 -33.90 6.62 10.99
CA SER A 53 -33.60 5.19 10.84
C SER A 53 -32.11 4.96 10.59
N ALA A 54 -31.50 5.72 9.68
CA ALA A 54 -30.06 5.61 9.40
C ALA A 54 -29.18 5.93 10.61
N LEU A 55 -29.53 6.98 11.37
CA LEU A 55 -28.81 7.33 12.61
C LEU A 55 -28.98 6.26 13.69
N ARG A 56 -30.19 5.72 13.86
CA ARG A 56 -30.47 4.64 14.82
C ARG A 56 -29.64 3.40 14.49
N SER A 57 -29.60 2.98 13.23
CA SER A 57 -28.78 1.84 12.79
C SER A 57 -27.29 2.06 13.05
N LEU A 58 -26.77 3.28 12.82
CA LEU A 58 -25.38 3.62 13.08
C LEU A 58 -25.03 3.57 14.57
N ILE A 59 -25.91 4.10 15.44
CA ILE A 59 -25.72 4.06 16.89
C ILE A 59 -25.70 2.62 17.41
N GLN A 60 -26.65 1.79 16.95
CA GLN A 60 -26.68 0.37 17.27
C GLN A 60 -25.40 -0.35 16.80
N ALA A 61 -24.87 0.01 15.63
CA ALA A 61 -23.61 -0.54 15.14
C ALA A 61 -22.44 -0.16 16.06
N PHE A 62 -22.33 1.10 16.49
CA PHE A 62 -21.30 1.51 17.45
C PHE A 62 -21.36 0.75 18.77
N GLU A 63 -22.56 0.52 19.31
CA GLU A 63 -22.73 -0.27 20.53
C GLU A 63 -22.29 -1.72 20.34
N ARG A 64 -22.67 -2.35 19.22
CA ARG A 64 -22.22 -3.70 18.87
C ARG A 64 -20.70 -3.77 18.74
N TRP A 65 -20.08 -2.87 17.98
CA TRP A 65 -18.63 -2.86 17.79
C TRP A 65 -17.88 -2.62 19.11
N ARG A 66 -18.41 -1.75 19.99
CA ARG A 66 -17.84 -1.53 21.32
C ARG A 66 -17.87 -2.79 22.19
N ASN A 67 -18.94 -3.60 22.09
CA ASN A 67 -19.00 -4.88 22.79
C ASN A 67 -18.03 -5.91 22.18
N ASN A 68 -17.87 -5.89 20.85
CA ASN A 68 -16.96 -6.78 20.14
C ASN A 68 -15.48 -6.54 20.45
N LEU A 69 -15.08 -5.31 20.82
CA LEU A 69 -13.70 -5.02 21.27
C LEU A 69 -13.20 -5.93 22.40
N LYS A 70 -14.11 -6.54 23.18
CA LYS A 70 -13.76 -7.42 24.31
C LYS A 70 -13.51 -8.86 23.89
N VAL A 71 -13.93 -9.24 22.68
CA VAL A 71 -14.02 -10.65 22.25
C VAL A 71 -13.37 -10.91 20.90
N ILE A 72 -13.20 -9.88 20.07
CA ILE A 72 -12.62 -9.97 18.73
C ILE A 72 -11.28 -9.17 18.72
N PRO A 73 -10.21 -9.69 18.09
CA PRO A 73 -8.99 -8.92 17.85
C PRO A 73 -9.27 -7.58 17.14
N HIS A 74 -8.51 -6.55 17.47
CA HIS A 74 -8.76 -5.18 16.97
C HIS A 74 -8.62 -5.05 15.45
N ALA A 75 -7.67 -5.76 14.82
CA ALA A 75 -7.51 -5.76 13.36
C ALA A 75 -8.72 -6.38 12.65
N GLU A 76 -9.24 -7.50 13.16
CA GLU A 76 -10.45 -8.15 12.65
C GLU A 76 -11.68 -7.24 12.85
N LEU A 77 -11.81 -6.64 14.04
CA LEU A 77 -12.89 -5.69 14.30
C LEU A 77 -12.84 -4.47 13.37
N ALA A 78 -11.65 -3.95 13.07
CA ALA A 78 -11.51 -2.85 12.13
C ALA A 78 -11.98 -3.23 10.72
N SER A 79 -11.70 -4.46 10.26
CA SER A 79 -12.25 -4.98 9.01
C SER A 79 -13.78 -5.03 9.04
N ILE A 80 -14.36 -5.56 10.13
CA ILE A 80 -15.81 -5.61 10.32
C ILE A 80 -16.42 -4.21 10.28
N ILE A 81 -15.79 -3.22 10.91
CA ILE A 81 -16.27 -1.82 10.92
C ILE A 81 -16.24 -1.25 9.49
N LEU A 82 -15.17 -1.46 8.73
CA LEU A 82 -15.05 -0.95 7.36
C LEU A 82 -16.17 -1.48 6.45
N ASP A 83 -16.50 -2.77 6.61
CA ASP A 83 -17.53 -3.43 5.81
C ASP A 83 -18.95 -3.07 6.29
N GLU A 84 -19.26 -3.25 7.58
CA GLU A 84 -20.60 -2.97 8.13
C GLU A 84 -20.97 -1.47 8.06
N SER A 85 -19.98 -0.57 8.11
CA SER A 85 -20.23 0.87 7.95
C SER A 85 -20.56 1.26 6.50
N GLY A 86 -20.30 0.36 5.55
CA GLY A 86 -20.37 0.58 4.10
C GLY A 86 -19.17 1.34 3.53
N TYR A 87 -18.12 1.58 4.31
CA TYR A 87 -16.98 2.40 3.86
C TYR A 87 -16.16 1.70 2.78
N THR A 88 -15.97 0.38 2.89
CA THR A 88 -15.35 -0.44 1.83
C THR A 88 -16.19 -0.39 0.55
N GLU A 89 -17.50 -0.64 0.67
CA GLU A 89 -18.44 -0.66 -0.46
C GLU A 89 -18.51 0.71 -1.18
N MET A 90 -18.46 1.81 -0.43
CA MET A 90 -18.41 3.17 -0.98
C MET A 90 -17.25 3.35 -1.96
N TRP A 91 -16.06 2.85 -1.61
CA TRP A 91 -14.89 2.93 -2.49
C TRP A 91 -14.92 1.88 -3.61
N GLN A 92 -15.52 0.71 -3.40
CA GLN A 92 -15.70 -0.29 -4.45
C GLN A 92 -16.60 0.19 -5.60
N TYR A 93 -17.62 0.99 -5.30
CA TYR A 93 -18.50 1.56 -6.32
C TYR A 93 -18.05 2.93 -6.85
N ASP A 94 -17.03 3.53 -6.25
CA ASP A 94 -16.45 4.77 -6.73
C ASP A 94 -15.64 4.53 -8.00
N LYS A 95 -15.92 5.31 -9.05
CA LYS A 95 -15.29 5.18 -10.37
C LYS A 95 -14.13 6.16 -10.58
N SER A 96 -13.76 6.91 -9.54
CA SER A 96 -12.63 7.82 -9.60
C SER A 96 -11.30 7.05 -9.70
N PRO A 97 -10.28 7.61 -10.36
CA PRO A 97 -8.97 6.97 -10.47
C PRO A 97 -8.30 6.68 -9.11
N GLU A 98 -8.67 7.40 -8.05
CA GLU A 98 -8.12 7.21 -6.70
C GLU A 98 -8.73 6.00 -5.96
N ALA A 99 -9.92 5.54 -6.36
CA ALA A 99 -10.68 4.54 -5.61
C ALA A 99 -9.91 3.21 -5.39
N PRO A 100 -9.21 2.65 -6.39
CA PRO A 100 -8.39 1.45 -6.17
C PRO A 100 -7.28 1.68 -5.13
N GLY A 101 -6.57 2.81 -5.20
CA GLY A 101 -5.53 3.16 -4.22
C GLY A 101 -6.08 3.38 -2.81
N ARG A 102 -7.31 3.89 -2.68
CA ARG A 102 -7.99 4.01 -1.37
C ARG A 102 -8.31 2.65 -0.77
N LEU A 103 -8.82 1.70 -1.58
CA LEU A 103 -9.07 0.33 -1.13
C LEU A 103 -7.78 -0.39 -0.72
N GLU A 104 -6.70 -0.14 -1.43
CA GLU A 104 -5.37 -0.66 -1.10
C GLU A 104 -4.87 -0.11 0.24
N ASN A 105 -4.97 1.20 0.45
CA ASN A 105 -4.63 1.83 1.73
C ASN A 105 -5.45 1.29 2.90
N LEU A 106 -6.73 0.94 2.68
CA LEU A 106 -7.56 0.31 3.71
C LEU A 106 -7.05 -1.08 4.08
N LYS A 107 -6.58 -1.88 3.12
CA LYS A 107 -5.98 -3.20 3.40
C LYS A 107 -4.67 -3.08 4.15
N GLU A 108 -3.84 -2.10 3.79
CA GLU A 108 -2.60 -1.81 4.50
C GLU A 108 -2.87 -1.30 5.92
N LEU A 109 -3.91 -0.50 6.14
CA LEU A 109 -4.34 -0.10 7.48
C LEU A 109 -4.68 -1.32 8.35
N ILE A 110 -5.44 -2.29 7.83
CA ILE A 110 -5.76 -3.51 8.56
C ILE A 110 -4.50 -4.34 8.84
N SER A 111 -3.60 -4.45 7.87
CA SER A 111 -2.34 -5.17 8.04
C SER A 111 -1.43 -4.51 9.09
N GLY A 112 -1.32 -3.18 9.05
CA GLY A 112 -0.55 -2.41 10.04
C GLY A 112 -1.15 -2.47 11.44
N LEU A 113 -2.48 -2.62 11.57
CA LEU A 113 -3.12 -2.84 12.87
C LEU A 113 -2.69 -4.18 13.51
N GLU A 114 -2.39 -5.23 12.73
CA GLU A 114 -1.94 -6.53 13.25
C GLU A 114 -0.62 -6.43 14.03
N GLU A 115 0.20 -5.40 13.78
CA GLU A 115 1.49 -5.20 14.45
C GLU A 115 1.37 -4.65 15.88
N PHE A 116 0.18 -4.17 16.26
CA PHE A 116 -0.08 -3.59 17.57
C PHE A 116 -0.83 -4.57 18.46
N GLU A 117 -0.57 -4.55 19.77
CA GLU A 117 -1.25 -5.43 20.72
C GLU A 117 -2.75 -5.11 20.87
N ASN A 118 -3.13 -3.83 20.68
CA ASN A 118 -4.49 -3.35 20.82
C ASN A 118 -4.69 -2.01 20.08
N LEU A 119 -5.96 -1.63 19.89
CA LEU A 119 -6.33 -0.39 19.21
C LEU A 119 -5.81 0.88 19.92
N GLN A 120 -5.73 0.86 21.26
CA GLN A 120 -5.25 2.00 22.04
C GLN A 120 -3.77 2.29 21.72
N GLY A 121 -2.92 1.26 21.71
CA GLY A 121 -1.50 1.39 21.35
C GLY A 121 -1.29 1.88 19.92
N PHE A 122 -2.13 1.44 18.97
CA PHE A 122 -2.11 1.98 17.61
C PHE A 122 -2.43 3.48 17.57
N LEU A 123 -3.52 3.91 18.25
CA LEU A 123 -3.92 5.32 18.26
C LEU A 123 -2.91 6.22 18.95
N GLU A 124 -2.26 5.74 20.02
CA GLU A 124 -1.16 6.43 20.68
C GLU A 124 0.04 6.61 19.75
N HIS A 125 0.44 5.55 19.06
CA HIS A 125 1.52 5.62 18.07
C HIS A 125 1.21 6.63 16.96
N VAL A 126 0.01 6.58 16.38
CA VAL A 126 -0.42 7.53 15.33
C VAL A 126 -0.38 8.97 15.84
N SER A 127 -0.86 9.23 17.07
CA SER A 127 -0.84 10.58 17.65
C SER A 127 0.58 11.11 17.79
N LEU A 128 1.51 10.29 18.28
CA LEU A 128 2.92 10.68 18.46
C LEU A 128 3.62 10.97 17.12
N VAL A 129 3.38 10.14 16.11
CA VAL A 129 3.93 10.36 14.76
C VAL A 129 3.41 11.67 14.16
N MET A 130 2.11 11.96 14.32
CA MET A 130 1.51 13.20 13.81
C MET A 130 1.99 14.46 14.53
N GLU A 131 2.30 14.39 15.83
CA GLU A 131 2.87 15.52 16.58
C GLU A 131 4.30 15.86 16.11
N ASN A 132 5.12 14.84 15.79
CA ASN A 132 6.46 15.03 15.29
C ASN A 132 6.51 15.64 13.87
N ASP A 133 5.49 15.39 13.04
CA ASP A 133 5.39 16.01 11.72
C ASP A 133 5.21 17.53 11.78
N ALA A 134 4.59 18.08 12.84
CA ALA A 134 4.33 19.51 12.97
C ALA A 134 5.57 20.36 13.31
N ASN A 135 6.68 19.74 13.74
CA ASN A 135 7.94 20.44 13.99
C ASN A 135 8.74 20.56 12.69
N ASP A 136 8.54 21.66 11.95
CA ASP A 136 9.22 21.99 10.68
C ASP A 136 10.69 22.45 10.84
N ALA A 137 11.23 22.47 12.05
CA ALA A 137 12.54 23.08 12.33
C ALA A 137 13.75 22.14 12.12
N GLU A 138 13.54 20.85 11.87
CA GLU A 138 14.63 19.87 11.75
C GLU A 138 14.90 19.46 10.29
N GLU A 139 16.17 19.14 10.00
CA GLU A 139 16.55 18.55 8.72
C GLU A 139 15.91 17.15 8.58
N LYS A 140 15.09 16.95 7.55
CA LYS A 140 14.33 15.71 7.32
C LYS A 140 14.64 15.12 5.95
N ILE A 141 14.50 13.81 5.84
CA ILE A 141 14.46 13.11 4.54
C ILE A 141 13.06 13.30 3.95
N THR A 142 12.98 13.73 2.70
CA THR A 142 11.70 13.88 2.01
C THR A 142 11.28 12.58 1.35
N LEU A 143 10.11 12.05 1.71
CA LEU A 143 9.48 10.90 1.06
C LEU A 143 8.34 11.39 0.18
N MET A 144 8.31 10.95 -1.08
CA MET A 144 7.26 11.30 -2.04
C MET A 144 7.13 10.24 -3.13
N THR A 145 6.04 10.29 -3.88
CA THR A 145 5.87 9.45 -5.08
C THR A 145 6.65 10.02 -6.26
N LEU A 146 7.00 9.18 -7.25
CA LEU A 146 7.67 9.62 -8.49
C LEU A 146 6.92 10.75 -9.20
N HIS A 147 5.58 10.70 -9.20
CA HIS A 147 4.73 11.74 -9.77
C HIS A 147 4.88 13.09 -9.06
N ALA A 148 4.96 13.07 -7.72
CA ALA A 148 5.11 14.28 -6.91
C ALA A 148 6.51 14.90 -7.03
N ALA A 149 7.52 14.13 -7.44
CA ALA A 149 8.90 14.60 -7.61
C ALA A 149 9.11 15.46 -8.86
N LYS A 150 8.11 15.58 -9.75
CA LYS A 150 8.23 16.33 -11.01
C LYS A 150 8.58 17.79 -10.76
N GLY A 151 9.70 18.24 -11.33
CA GLY A 151 10.19 19.62 -11.19
C GLY A 151 10.99 19.90 -9.92
N LEU A 152 11.18 18.89 -9.06
CA LEU A 152 12.09 18.95 -7.93
C LEU A 152 13.44 18.32 -8.30
N GLU A 153 14.48 18.63 -7.54
CA GLU A 153 15.81 18.04 -7.70
C GLU A 153 16.49 17.92 -6.33
N PHE A 154 17.24 16.84 -6.15
CA PHE A 154 17.92 16.52 -4.90
C PHE A 154 19.35 16.06 -5.19
N ASP A 155 20.27 16.30 -4.25
CA ASP A 155 21.66 15.85 -4.39
C ASP A 155 21.74 14.32 -4.48
N THR A 156 21.03 13.63 -3.61
CA THR A 156 20.94 12.17 -3.57
C THR A 156 19.48 11.74 -3.53
N ILE A 157 19.12 10.76 -4.36
CA ILE A 157 17.79 10.13 -4.32
C ILE A 157 17.91 8.63 -4.04
N PHE A 158 16.90 8.10 -3.35
CA PHE A 158 16.69 6.67 -3.15
C PHE A 158 15.40 6.28 -3.87
N LEU A 159 15.51 5.30 -4.75
CA LEU A 159 14.44 4.80 -5.61
C LEU A 159 14.15 3.34 -5.25
N PRO A 160 13.37 3.09 -4.18
CA PRO A 160 13.00 1.73 -3.78
C PRO A 160 11.86 1.16 -4.63
N GLY A 161 11.76 -0.17 -4.66
CA GLY A 161 10.65 -0.88 -5.29
C GLY A 161 10.69 -0.95 -6.80
N TRP A 162 11.90 -0.99 -7.38
CA TRP A 162 12.09 -1.26 -8.80
C TRP A 162 11.91 -2.75 -9.09
N GLU A 163 10.67 -3.20 -9.05
CA GLU A 163 10.26 -4.59 -9.13
C GLU A 163 9.17 -4.76 -10.20
N GLU A 164 9.21 -5.85 -10.98
CA GLU A 164 8.13 -6.18 -11.91
C GLU A 164 6.79 -6.32 -11.18
N GLY A 165 5.74 -5.72 -11.77
CA GLY A 165 4.39 -5.66 -11.19
C GLY A 165 4.18 -4.48 -10.23
N LEU A 166 5.24 -3.96 -9.61
CA LEU A 166 5.20 -2.73 -8.79
C LEU A 166 5.61 -1.50 -9.60
N PHE A 167 6.78 -1.56 -10.24
CA PHE A 167 7.31 -0.53 -11.11
C PHE A 167 8.18 -1.18 -12.23
N PRO A 168 7.63 -1.38 -13.44
CA PRO A 168 6.39 -0.81 -13.96
C PRO A 168 5.12 -1.38 -13.30
N HIS A 169 4.13 -0.51 -13.06
CA HIS A 169 2.90 -0.90 -12.38
C HIS A 169 2.02 -1.84 -13.24
N GLN A 170 1.65 -3.01 -12.70
CA GLN A 170 0.96 -4.06 -13.46
C GLN A 170 -0.33 -3.58 -14.14
N ARG A 171 -1.15 -2.75 -13.46
CA ARG A 171 -2.41 -2.26 -14.07
C ARG A 171 -2.18 -1.40 -15.31
N SER A 172 -1.10 -0.61 -15.33
CA SER A 172 -0.76 0.24 -16.49
C SER A 172 -0.45 -0.64 -17.71
N LEU A 173 0.28 -1.74 -17.47
CA LEU A 173 0.58 -2.74 -18.49
C LEU A 173 -0.68 -3.47 -18.98
N ASP A 174 -1.59 -3.82 -18.07
CA ASP A 174 -2.81 -4.55 -18.41
C ASP A 174 -3.83 -3.69 -19.18
N GLU A 175 -3.97 -2.41 -18.82
CA GLU A 175 -4.94 -1.49 -19.42
C GLU A 175 -4.46 -0.87 -20.74
N GLU A 176 -3.18 -0.49 -20.82
CA GLU A 176 -2.64 0.29 -21.94
C GLU A 176 -1.53 -0.44 -22.73
N GLY A 177 -1.11 -1.63 -22.27
CA GLY A 177 -0.11 -2.45 -22.94
C GLY A 177 1.21 -1.71 -23.14
N ILE A 178 1.65 -1.64 -24.41
CA ILE A 178 2.89 -0.97 -24.79
C ILE A 178 2.85 0.52 -24.43
N LYS A 179 1.70 1.19 -24.53
CA LYS A 179 1.59 2.62 -24.22
C LYS A 179 1.77 2.88 -22.72
N GLY A 180 1.18 2.04 -21.88
CA GLY A 180 1.31 2.10 -20.43
C GLY A 180 2.76 1.85 -20.00
N LEU A 181 3.43 0.86 -20.62
CA LEU A 181 4.84 0.61 -20.39
C LEU A 181 5.71 1.83 -20.74
N GLU A 182 5.44 2.49 -21.86
CA GLU A 182 6.15 3.71 -22.26
C GLU A 182 5.88 4.90 -21.32
N GLU A 183 4.71 4.98 -20.69
CA GLU A 183 4.43 5.99 -19.67
C GLU A 183 5.20 5.70 -18.37
N GLU A 184 5.20 4.45 -17.90
CA GLU A 184 6.01 4.02 -16.75
C GLU A 184 7.51 4.25 -17.00
N ARG A 185 7.98 4.01 -18.23
CA ARG A 185 9.35 4.33 -18.66
C ARG A 185 9.65 5.83 -18.57
N ARG A 186 8.70 6.69 -18.97
CA ARG A 186 8.83 8.15 -18.79
C ARG A 186 8.90 8.52 -17.32
N LEU A 187 8.11 7.87 -16.46
CA LEU A 187 8.18 8.06 -15.00
C LEU A 187 9.54 7.63 -14.44
N ALA A 188 10.11 6.53 -14.92
CA ALA A 188 11.42 6.04 -14.52
C ALA A 188 12.51 7.07 -14.86
N TYR A 189 12.47 7.60 -16.09
CA TYR A 189 13.35 8.68 -16.53
C TYR A 189 13.21 9.94 -15.67
N VAL A 190 11.97 10.37 -15.39
CA VAL A 190 11.74 11.52 -14.50
C VAL A 190 12.34 11.25 -13.12
N GLY A 191 12.11 10.08 -12.55
CA GLY A 191 12.64 9.66 -11.26
C GLY A 191 14.17 9.73 -11.16
N ILE A 192 14.86 9.06 -12.09
CA ILE A 192 16.34 9.03 -12.11
C ILE A 192 16.91 10.44 -12.28
N THR A 193 16.31 11.25 -13.18
CA THR A 193 16.79 12.62 -13.45
C THR A 193 16.48 13.62 -12.33
N ARG A 194 15.86 13.22 -11.23
CA ARG A 194 15.75 14.08 -10.03
C ARG A 194 17.05 14.13 -9.23
N ALA A 195 17.97 13.19 -9.46
CA ALA A 195 19.28 13.15 -8.82
C ALA A 195 20.25 14.14 -9.47
N ARG A 196 20.93 14.96 -8.66
CA ARG A 196 22.04 15.81 -9.12
C ARG A 196 23.39 15.14 -9.02
N LYS A 197 23.60 14.28 -8.01
CA LYS A 197 24.88 13.61 -7.75
C LYS A 197 24.75 12.09 -7.78
N GLU A 198 23.78 11.53 -7.04
CA GLU A 198 23.68 10.08 -6.86
C GLU A 198 22.22 9.60 -6.87
N ALA A 199 21.96 8.52 -7.59
CA ALA A 199 20.68 7.81 -7.56
C ALA A 199 20.91 6.36 -7.13
N ARG A 200 20.27 5.94 -6.04
CA ARG A 200 20.33 4.56 -5.55
C ARG A 200 19.02 3.85 -5.84
N ILE A 201 19.06 2.87 -6.73
CA ILE A 201 17.91 2.05 -7.10
C ILE A 201 17.97 0.74 -6.30
N THR A 202 16.84 0.33 -5.72
CA THR A 202 16.76 -0.92 -4.95
C THR A 202 15.49 -1.70 -5.27
N PHE A 203 15.60 -3.02 -5.18
CA PHE A 203 14.50 -3.98 -5.33
C PHE A 203 14.59 -5.03 -4.23
N ALA A 204 13.46 -5.60 -3.83
CA ALA A 204 13.39 -6.71 -2.89
C ALA A 204 13.12 -8.02 -3.65
N ALA A 205 13.77 -9.12 -3.26
CA ALA A 205 13.47 -10.45 -3.83
C ALA A 205 12.12 -11.00 -3.33
N ASN A 206 11.72 -10.61 -2.12
CA ASN A 206 10.45 -10.96 -1.50
C ASN A 206 9.84 -9.73 -0.86
N ARG A 207 8.58 -9.44 -1.17
CA ARG A 207 7.82 -8.34 -0.60
C ARG A 207 6.50 -8.84 -0.03
N ARG A 208 6.11 -8.34 1.13
CA ARG A 208 4.77 -8.54 1.68
C ARG A 208 3.91 -7.37 1.20
N ILE A 209 2.86 -7.66 0.44
CA ILE A 209 1.86 -6.68 0.00
C ILE A 209 0.48 -7.22 0.38
N TYR A 210 -0.35 -6.44 1.07
CA TYR A 210 -1.68 -6.87 1.54
C TYR A 210 -1.65 -8.21 2.28
N ASN A 211 -0.69 -8.36 3.21
CA ASN A 211 -0.45 -9.56 3.99
C ASN A 211 -0.01 -10.82 3.18
N ASN A 212 0.15 -10.71 1.86
CA ASN A 212 0.60 -11.80 1.01
C ASN A 212 2.06 -11.61 0.64
N TRP A 213 2.87 -12.65 0.88
CA TRP A 213 4.24 -12.70 0.38
C TRP A 213 4.22 -12.96 -1.11
N GLN A 214 4.91 -12.10 -1.85
CA GLN A 214 5.09 -12.19 -3.28
C GLN A 214 6.59 -12.21 -3.58
N ASN A 215 7.02 -13.17 -4.40
CA ASN A 215 8.33 -13.12 -5.01
C ASN A 215 8.31 -11.99 -6.04
N ALA A 216 9.27 -11.08 -5.94
CA ALA A 216 9.38 -9.94 -6.83
C ALA A 216 10.62 -10.11 -7.70
N LEU A 217 10.43 -9.97 -9.01
CA LEU A 217 11.53 -9.92 -9.96
C LEU A 217 12.04 -8.47 -10.05
N PRO A 218 13.35 -8.26 -10.30
CA PRO A 218 13.86 -6.93 -10.59
C PRO A 218 13.13 -6.31 -11.78
N SER A 219 12.87 -5.00 -11.72
CA SER A 219 12.26 -4.26 -12.82
C SER A 219 13.12 -4.33 -14.08
N ARG A 220 12.48 -4.55 -15.23
CA ARG A 220 13.14 -4.46 -16.54
C ARG A 220 13.84 -3.13 -16.80
N PHE A 221 13.40 -2.05 -16.15
CA PHE A 221 14.03 -0.73 -16.30
C PHE A 221 15.45 -0.68 -15.73
N ILE A 222 15.83 -1.63 -14.86
CA ILE A 222 17.20 -1.77 -14.36
C ILE A 222 18.13 -2.21 -15.49
N ASP A 223 17.70 -3.21 -16.27
CA ASP A 223 18.49 -3.79 -17.37
C ASP A 223 18.65 -2.84 -18.57
N GLU A 224 17.85 -1.79 -18.62
CA GLU A 224 17.90 -0.75 -19.66
C GLU A 224 18.90 0.38 -19.32
N LEU A 225 19.44 0.39 -18.10
CA LEU A 225 20.44 1.39 -17.70
C LEU A 225 21.82 1.03 -18.30
N PRO A 226 22.59 2.02 -18.77
CA PRO A 226 23.95 1.76 -19.25
C PRO A 226 24.85 1.22 -18.14
N GLU A 227 25.42 0.02 -18.34
CA GLU A 227 26.27 -0.65 -17.35
C GLU A 227 27.48 0.21 -16.90
N GLU A 228 28.01 1.05 -17.79
CA GLU A 228 29.12 1.97 -17.51
C GLU A 228 28.81 3.04 -16.45
N HIS A 229 27.53 3.24 -16.14
CA HIS A 229 27.04 4.23 -15.17
C HIS A 229 26.38 3.59 -13.95
N VAL A 230 26.41 2.27 -13.82
CA VAL A 230 25.75 1.53 -12.75
C VAL A 230 26.79 0.77 -11.93
N GLU A 231 26.84 1.07 -10.62
CA GLU A 231 27.58 0.27 -9.65
C GLU A 231 26.63 -0.68 -8.94
N VAL A 232 26.83 -1.99 -9.11
CA VAL A 232 25.99 -3.01 -8.48
C VAL A 232 26.59 -3.39 -7.12
N ALA A 233 25.94 -2.93 -6.04
CA ALA A 233 26.41 -3.14 -4.66
C ALA A 233 25.99 -4.50 -4.05
N SER A 234 25.16 -5.29 -4.74
CA SER A 234 24.60 -6.54 -4.24
C SER A 234 25.21 -7.73 -4.97
N GLU A 235 25.72 -8.72 -4.24
CA GLU A 235 25.86 -10.06 -4.79
C GLU A 235 24.44 -10.56 -5.08
N LEU A 236 24.10 -10.72 -6.37
CA LEU A 236 22.85 -11.31 -6.84
C LEU A 236 22.71 -12.74 -6.28
N GLY A 237 22.29 -12.89 -5.02
CA GLY A 237 21.93 -14.20 -4.46
C GLY A 237 20.81 -14.82 -5.31
N ILE A 238 20.89 -16.13 -5.58
CA ILE A 238 19.98 -16.98 -6.38
C ILE A 238 19.73 -16.51 -7.85
N TYR A 239 19.73 -15.22 -8.16
CA TYR A 239 19.51 -14.64 -9.48
C TYR A 239 20.81 -14.38 -10.27
N GLY A 240 21.98 -14.38 -9.62
CA GLY A 240 23.26 -14.17 -10.29
C GLY A 240 23.58 -15.24 -11.33
N SER A 241 23.06 -16.47 -11.15
CA SER A 241 23.27 -17.56 -12.11
C SER A 241 22.42 -17.44 -13.39
N GLN A 242 21.29 -16.74 -13.36
CA GLN A 242 20.49 -16.49 -14.57
C GLN A 242 21.00 -15.26 -15.34
N PHE A 243 21.46 -14.24 -14.62
CA PHE A 243 22.03 -13.03 -15.23
C PHE A 243 23.27 -13.35 -16.08
N GLN A 244 24.12 -14.26 -15.60
CA GLN A 244 25.30 -14.71 -16.32
C GLN A 244 24.98 -15.59 -17.54
N LEU A 245 23.82 -16.27 -17.54
CA LEU A 245 23.38 -17.09 -18.68
C LEU A 245 22.77 -16.25 -19.81
N LEU A 246 22.04 -15.19 -19.47
CA LEU A 246 21.44 -14.29 -20.46
C LEU A 246 22.49 -13.38 -21.13
N GLY A 247 23.50 -12.92 -20.38
CA GLY A 247 24.63 -12.18 -20.94
C GLY A 247 25.54 -13.01 -21.85
N ALA A 248 25.70 -14.31 -21.58
CA ALA A 248 26.51 -15.21 -22.41
C ALA A 248 25.85 -15.60 -23.74
N SER A 249 24.51 -15.52 -23.83
CA SER A 249 23.79 -15.83 -25.08
C SER A 249 23.88 -14.72 -26.12
N ALA A 250 24.25 -13.49 -25.74
CA ALA A 250 24.36 -12.35 -26.65
C ALA A 250 25.73 -12.27 -27.37
N THR A 251 26.73 -13.04 -26.94
CA THR A 251 28.10 -12.98 -27.47
C THR A 251 28.51 -14.20 -28.31
N ALA A 252 27.61 -15.13 -28.58
CA ALA A 252 27.93 -16.39 -29.25
C ALA A 252 27.02 -16.67 -30.45
N ASP A 253 26.97 -15.74 -31.41
CA ASP A 253 26.41 -16.04 -32.74
C ASP A 253 27.18 -15.30 -33.85
N SER A 254 28.45 -15.68 -34.03
CA SER A 254 29.20 -15.35 -35.25
C SER A 254 30.41 -16.24 -35.51
N VAL A 255 30.28 -17.57 -35.53
CA VAL A 255 31.16 -18.44 -36.35
C VAL A 255 30.40 -19.69 -36.81
N SER A 256 30.52 -19.96 -38.11
CA SER A 256 29.92 -21.00 -38.94
C SER A 256 30.31 -22.46 -38.66
N SER A 257 29.34 -23.35 -38.93
CA SER A 257 29.41 -24.67 -39.60
C SER A 257 30.45 -25.72 -39.17
N GLU A 258 29.98 -26.88 -38.69
CA GLU A 258 30.01 -28.18 -39.41
C GLU A 258 29.68 -29.38 -38.49
N ASN A 259 28.81 -30.26 -38.99
CA ASN A 259 28.68 -31.72 -38.77
C ASN A 259 29.12 -32.38 -37.45
N SER A 260 28.19 -33.06 -36.76
CA SER A 260 27.90 -34.51 -36.94
C SER A 260 27.24 -35.15 -35.71
N HIS A 261 26.39 -36.13 -35.99
CA HIS A 261 25.70 -37.01 -35.05
C HIS A 261 26.60 -37.67 -34.00
N THR A 262 26.13 -37.79 -32.74
CA THR A 262 25.86 -39.09 -32.10
C THR A 262 25.15 -38.93 -30.75
N THR A 263 24.10 -39.73 -30.58
CA THR A 263 23.35 -39.95 -29.34
C THR A 263 24.09 -40.92 -28.42
N SER A 264 24.14 -40.64 -27.11
CA SER A 264 24.05 -41.69 -26.09
C SER A 264 23.59 -41.15 -24.74
N PHE A 265 22.47 -41.70 -24.29
CA PHE A 265 21.97 -41.73 -22.92
C PHE A 265 22.90 -42.60 -22.05
N VAL A 266 23.23 -42.16 -20.83
CA VAL A 266 23.49 -43.05 -19.69
C VAL A 266 23.06 -42.35 -18.39
N ASP A 267 22.04 -42.92 -17.73
CA ASP A 267 21.71 -42.75 -16.32
C ASP A 267 22.83 -43.32 -15.42
N ASP A 268 23.15 -42.68 -14.29
CA ASP A 268 22.89 -43.26 -12.96
C ASP A 268 23.25 -42.27 -11.83
N PRO A 269 22.62 -42.40 -10.65
CA PRO A 269 22.58 -41.43 -9.58
C PRO A 269 23.62 -41.78 -8.51
N THR A 270 24.00 -40.82 -7.68
CA THR A 270 24.46 -41.10 -6.31
C THR A 270 24.31 -39.84 -5.48
N GLY A 271 23.60 -39.97 -4.36
CA GLY A 271 23.38 -38.88 -3.43
C GLY A 271 24.64 -38.47 -2.70
N PHE A 272 24.69 -37.19 -2.32
CA PHE A 272 25.46 -36.76 -1.16
C PHE A 272 24.69 -35.68 -0.41
N THR A 273 24.27 -36.05 0.78
CA THR A 273 23.82 -35.17 1.86
C THR A 273 25.01 -34.37 2.38
N ARG A 274 24.86 -33.05 2.55
CA ARG A 274 25.54 -32.34 3.64
C ARG A 274 24.79 -31.05 4.04
N ARG A 275 24.33 -31.05 5.29
CA ARG A 275 23.96 -29.87 6.08
C ARG A 275 25.20 -29.01 6.37
N ARG A 276 25.02 -27.69 6.39
CA ARG A 276 25.43 -26.69 7.42
C ARG A 276 25.09 -25.30 6.85
N SER A 277 24.14 -24.55 7.41
CA SER A 277 24.30 -23.68 8.60
C SER A 277 25.49 -22.73 8.46
N GLY A 278 25.18 -21.43 8.36
CA GLY A 278 26.18 -20.36 8.36
C GLY A 278 25.55 -19.00 8.10
N TYR A 279 24.86 -18.45 9.10
CA TYR A 279 24.59 -17.01 9.22
C TYR A 279 25.92 -16.27 9.45
N THR A 280 26.18 -15.20 8.69
CA THR A 280 26.92 -13.95 9.01
C THR A 280 27.31 -13.31 7.67
N ARG A 281 27.21 -12.00 7.44
CA ARG A 281 27.02 -10.83 8.30
C ARG A 281 26.51 -9.69 7.41
#